data_AF-W5JC35-F1
#
_entry.id   AF-W5JC35-F1
#
_cell.length_a   1.000
_cell.length_b   1.000
_cell.length_c   1.000
_cell.angle_alpha   90.00
_cell.angle_beta   90.00
_cell.angle_gamma   90.00
#
_symmetry.space_group_name_H-M   'P 1'
#
loop_
_entity.id
_entity.type
_entity.pdbx_description
1 polymer ?
#
loop_
_entity_poly.entity_id
_entity_poly.type
_entity_poly.pdbx_seq_one_letter_code
_entity_poly.pdbx_strand_id
1 'polypeptide(L)'
;MFKVCIAFAALIAVSIAYEDYHSHPSYKFEYGVKDPHTGDHKSQWEHRDGDVVKGAYTLHEADGTERIVEYSSDKHNGFQAHVKRVGHAHHPEVYGHQGGYEGSYGHGYGHSYSKLSKYN
;
A
#
# COMPACT_ATOMS: atom_id res chain seq x y z
N MET A 1 -61.60 33.16 -37.57
CA MET A 1 -60.67 33.74 -36.57
C MET A 1 -60.21 32.62 -35.65
N PHE A 2 -58.98 32.73 -35.13
CA PHE A 2 -58.25 31.80 -34.24
C PHE A 2 -57.37 30.75 -34.93
N LYS A 3 -56.17 31.22 -35.32
CA LYS A 3 -54.98 30.41 -35.60
C LYS A 3 -54.38 29.97 -34.27
N VAL A 4 -54.31 28.67 -34.01
CA VAL A 4 -53.55 28.09 -32.89
C VAL A 4 -52.09 28.11 -33.30
N CYS A 5 -51.38 29.17 -32.92
CA CYS A 5 -49.92 29.20 -33.00
C CYS A 5 -49.37 28.29 -31.91
N ILE A 6 -49.02 27.06 -32.30
CA ILE A 6 -48.17 26.16 -31.50
C ILE A 6 -46.79 26.81 -31.44
N ALA A 7 -46.64 27.79 -30.55
CA ALA A 7 -45.34 28.20 -30.07
C ALA A 7 -44.88 27.14 -29.06
N PHE A 8 -44.54 25.96 -29.56
CA PHE A 8 -43.53 25.12 -28.93
C PHE A 8 -42.20 25.84 -29.13
N ALA A 9 -42.05 26.99 -28.46
CA ALA A 9 -40.76 27.64 -28.31
C ALA A 9 -39.91 26.59 -27.61
N ALA A 10 -38.99 26.05 -28.42
CA ALA A 10 -38.13 24.95 -28.10
C ALA A 10 -37.68 25.08 -26.64
N LEU A 11 -37.99 24.03 -25.89
CA LEU A 11 -37.22 23.53 -24.77
C LEU A 11 -35.76 23.89 -25.07
N ILE A 12 -35.27 24.98 -24.48
CA ILE A 12 -33.88 25.39 -24.61
C ILE A 12 -33.15 24.24 -23.95
N ALA A 13 -32.71 23.31 -24.77
CA ALA A 13 -31.82 22.26 -24.38
C ALA A 13 -30.60 22.99 -23.82
N VAL A 14 -30.55 23.09 -22.50
CA VAL A 14 -29.34 23.44 -21.78
C VAL A 14 -28.42 22.26 -22.03
N SER A 15 -27.72 22.29 -23.17
CA SER A 15 -26.52 21.50 -23.38
C SER A 15 -25.51 22.03 -22.39
N ILE A 16 -25.56 21.52 -21.16
CA ILE A 16 -24.45 21.64 -20.22
C ILE A 16 -23.31 20.91 -20.93
N ALA A 17 -22.42 21.66 -21.58
CA ALA A 17 -21.16 21.14 -22.05
C ALA A 17 -20.42 20.69 -20.79
N TYR A 18 -20.49 19.40 -20.50
CA TYR A 18 -19.64 18.78 -19.49
C TYR A 18 -18.24 18.82 -20.09
N GLU A 19 -17.44 19.83 -19.72
CA GLU A 19 -16.02 19.77 -20.02
C GLU A 19 -15.48 18.53 -19.29
N ASP A 20 -15.10 17.53 -20.09
CA ASP A 20 -14.44 16.33 -19.60
C ASP A 20 -13.04 16.76 -19.13
N TYR A 21 -12.93 17.17 -17.87
CA TYR A 21 -11.67 17.57 -17.27
C TYR A 21 -10.81 16.32 -17.06
N HIS A 22 -10.09 15.92 -18.12
CA HIS A 22 -9.09 14.87 -18.04
C HIS A 22 -7.84 15.40 -17.35
N SER A 23 -7.80 15.33 -16.02
CA SER A 23 -6.57 15.56 -15.27
C SER A 23 -5.61 14.40 -15.47
N HIS A 24 -4.33 14.68 -15.72
CA HIS A 24 -3.25 13.69 -15.69
C HIS A 24 -2.63 13.66 -14.28
N PRO A 25 -3.04 12.74 -13.38
CA PRO A 25 -2.54 12.74 -12.01
C PRO A 25 -1.06 12.39 -11.97
N SER A 26 -0.25 13.24 -11.35
CA SER A 26 1.17 12.99 -11.16
C SER A 26 1.64 13.47 -9.80
N TYR A 27 2.50 12.67 -9.17
CA TYR A 27 3.21 13.04 -7.96
C TYR A 27 4.52 12.28 -7.86
N LYS A 28 5.39 12.76 -6.96
CA LYS A 28 6.60 12.05 -6.53
C LYS A 28 6.83 12.37 -5.06
N PHE A 29 7.13 11.35 -4.27
CA PHE A 29 7.56 11.53 -2.90
C PHE A 29 8.65 10.53 -2.53
N GLU A 30 9.43 10.89 -1.52
CA GLU A 30 10.40 10.02 -0.88
C GLU A 30 10.52 10.38 0.60
N TYR A 31 10.76 9.38 1.44
CA TYR A 31 11.06 9.58 2.85
C TYR A 31 11.91 8.43 3.38
N GLY A 32 12.53 8.64 4.54
CA GLY A 32 13.28 7.59 5.23
C GLY A 32 13.46 7.91 6.70
N VAL A 33 13.73 6.86 7.47
CA VAL A 33 14.09 6.94 8.89
C VAL A 33 15.45 6.28 9.06
N LYS A 34 16.32 6.94 9.82
CA LYS A 34 17.59 6.40 10.28
C LYS A 34 17.80 6.84 11.72
N ASP A 35 17.28 6.03 12.64
CA ASP A 35 17.33 6.31 14.08
C ASP A 35 18.27 5.32 14.78
N PRO A 36 19.47 5.76 15.21
CA PRO A 36 20.41 4.91 15.96
C PRO A 36 19.90 4.47 17.33
N HIS A 37 18.94 5.18 17.93
CA HIS A 37 18.45 4.86 19.27
C HIS A 37 17.44 3.70 19.24
N THR A 38 16.49 3.75 18.32
CA THR A 38 15.50 2.66 18.14
C THR A 38 16.00 1.55 17.21
N GLY A 39 17.04 1.81 16.42
CA GLY A 39 17.52 0.91 15.37
C GLY A 39 16.67 0.95 14.10
N ASP A 40 15.70 1.87 14.00
CA ASP A 40 14.84 1.97 12.83
C ASP A 40 15.61 2.49 11.62
N HIS A 41 15.70 1.65 10.60
CA HIS A 41 16.27 2.01 9.30
C HIS A 41 15.33 1.56 8.19
N LYS A 42 14.74 2.54 7.50
CA LYS A 42 13.82 2.33 6.38
C LYS A 42 13.89 3.47 5.38
N SER A 43 13.54 3.19 4.14
CA SER A 43 13.32 4.20 3.11
C SER A 43 12.12 3.82 2.25
N GLN A 44 11.44 4.80 1.66
CA GLN A 44 10.39 4.59 0.67
C GLN A 44 10.41 5.72 -0.35
N TRP A 45 10.11 5.38 -1.59
CA TRP A 45 9.75 6.34 -2.64
C TRP A 45 8.59 5.81 -3.46
N GLU A 46 7.82 6.74 -4.04
CA GLU A 46 6.79 6.44 -5.01
C GLU A 46 6.70 7.58 -6.03
N HIS A 47 6.44 7.21 -7.26
CA HIS A 47 6.17 8.11 -8.37
C HIS A 47 4.93 7.64 -9.11
N ARG A 48 4.01 8.56 -9.32
CA ARG A 48 2.85 8.37 -10.19
C ARG A 48 2.95 9.25 -11.42
N ASP A 49 2.65 8.64 -12.56
CA ASP A 49 2.52 9.28 -13.85
C ASP A 49 1.26 8.75 -14.54
N GLY A 50 0.17 9.52 -14.47
CA GLY A 50 -1.14 9.12 -14.96
C GLY A 50 -1.66 7.87 -14.25
N ASP A 51 -1.87 6.80 -15.02
CA ASP A 51 -2.36 5.51 -14.54
C ASP A 51 -1.24 4.58 -14.06
N VAL A 52 0.02 5.00 -14.13
CA VAL A 52 1.18 4.19 -13.75
C VAL A 52 1.74 4.68 -12.41
N VAL A 53 1.89 3.76 -11.46
CA VAL A 53 2.59 3.98 -10.20
C VAL A 53 3.81 3.07 -10.14
N LYS A 54 4.93 3.59 -9.67
CA LYS A 54 6.14 2.82 -9.36
C LYS A 54 6.69 3.28 -8.03
N GLY A 55 7.24 2.36 -7.26
CA GLY A 55 7.92 2.72 -6.02
C GLY A 55 8.73 1.58 -5.46
N ALA A 56 9.45 1.89 -4.39
CA ALA A 56 10.09 0.86 -3.59
C ALA A 56 10.11 1.27 -2.12
N TYR A 57 10.23 0.28 -1.24
CA TYR A 57 10.60 0.51 0.15
C TYR A 57 11.67 -0.48 0.61
N THR A 58 12.47 -0.04 1.58
CA THR A 58 13.43 -0.86 2.32
C THR A 58 13.08 -0.86 3.80
N LEU A 59 13.30 -1.99 4.47
CA LEU A 59 13.08 -2.14 5.90
C LEU A 59 14.14 -3.08 6.48
N HIS A 60 14.95 -2.58 7.41
CA HIS A 60 15.76 -3.43 8.27
C HIS A 60 14.84 -4.15 9.26
N GLU A 61 14.80 -5.48 9.18
CA GLU A 61 13.95 -6.32 10.00
C GLU A 61 14.64 -6.75 11.29
N ALA A 62 13.83 -7.07 12.31
CA ALA A 62 14.32 -7.41 13.64
C ALA A 62 15.19 -8.67 13.69
N ASP A 63 15.10 -9.56 12.69
CA ASP A 63 15.92 -10.76 12.59
C ASP A 63 17.27 -10.52 11.89
N GLY A 64 17.62 -9.26 11.61
CA GLY A 64 18.90 -8.87 11.00
C GLY A 64 18.91 -8.87 9.47
N THR A 65 17.78 -9.19 8.82
CA THR A 65 17.67 -9.11 7.35
C THR A 65 17.18 -7.74 6.89
N GLU A 66 17.41 -7.42 5.61
CA GLU A 66 16.82 -6.27 4.93
C GLU A 66 15.75 -6.75 3.95
N ARG A 67 14.53 -6.24 4.11
CA ARG A 67 13.44 -6.43 3.14
C ARG A 67 13.47 -5.30 2.13
N ILE A 68 13.50 -5.67 0.86
CA ILE A 68 13.42 -4.75 -0.28
C ILE A 68 12.16 -5.12 -1.06
N VAL A 69 11.27 -4.16 -1.26
CA VAL A 69 10.07 -4.35 -2.06
C VAL A 69 10.04 -3.30 -3.16
N GLU A 70 10.09 -3.77 -4.40
CA GLU A 70 9.90 -2.97 -5.60
C GLU A 70 8.48 -3.23 -6.10
N TYR A 71 7.69 -2.18 -6.37
CA TYR A 71 6.30 -2.34 -6.78
C TYR A 71 5.94 -1.43 -7.95
N SER A 72 4.94 -1.87 -8.70
CA SER A 72 4.32 -1.12 -9.79
C SER A 72 2.82 -1.37 -9.83
N SER A 73 2.06 -0.40 -10.35
CA SER A 73 0.63 -0.55 -10.62
C SER A 73 0.30 0.10 -11.95
N ASP A 74 -0.47 -0.59 -12.79
CA ASP A 74 -1.02 -0.04 -14.03
C ASP A 74 -2.40 -0.62 -14.35
N LYS A 75 -3.09 -0.04 -15.35
CA LYS A 75 -4.45 -0.43 -15.76
C LYS A 75 -4.57 -1.86 -16.28
N HIS A 76 -3.51 -2.42 -16.86
CA HIS A 76 -3.53 -3.72 -17.52
C HIS A 76 -3.14 -4.86 -16.57
N ASN A 77 -2.10 -4.61 -15.76
CA ASN A 77 -1.46 -5.61 -14.92
C ASN A 77 -1.90 -5.53 -13.46
N GLY A 78 -2.54 -4.44 -13.05
CA GLY A 78 -2.85 -4.16 -11.66
C GLY A 78 -1.58 -3.94 -10.83
N PHE A 79 -1.71 -4.09 -9.52
CA PHE A 79 -0.58 -3.99 -8.58
C PHE A 79 0.29 -5.25 -8.63
N GLN A 80 1.61 -5.07 -8.75
CA GLN A 80 2.62 -6.11 -8.67
C GLN A 80 3.75 -5.68 -7.74
N ALA A 81 4.30 -6.63 -6.98
CA ALA A 81 5.41 -6.39 -6.09
C ALA A 81 6.44 -7.52 -6.15
N HIS A 82 7.71 -7.15 -6.22
CA HIS A 82 8.85 -8.03 -6.11
C HIS A 82 9.48 -7.85 -4.73
N VAL A 83 9.36 -8.88 -3.90
CA VAL A 83 9.88 -8.88 -2.52
C VAL A 83 11.19 -9.66 -2.48
N LYS A 84 12.24 -9.02 -1.99
CA LYS A 84 13.55 -9.63 -1.75
C LYS A 84 13.89 -9.49 -0.27
N ARG A 85 14.51 -10.51 0.29
CA ARG A 85 15.05 -10.50 1.65
C ARG A 85 16.55 -10.77 1.56
N VAL A 86 17.35 -9.84 2.04
CA VAL A 86 18.82 -9.88 1.96
C VAL A 86 19.37 -10.08 3.38
N GLY A 87 20.42 -10.89 3.50
CA GLY A 87 21.06 -11.19 4.80
C GLY A 87 20.62 -12.54 5.40
N HIS A 88 21.04 -12.77 6.65
CA HIS A 88 20.76 -13.99 7.38
C HIS A 88 19.76 -13.72 8.51
N ALA A 89 18.65 -14.46 8.50
CA ALA A 89 17.64 -14.38 9.54
C ALA A 89 18.11 -15.09 10.81
N HIS A 90 18.20 -14.34 11.91
CA HIS A 90 18.40 -14.90 13.24
C HIS A 90 17.04 -15.08 13.92
N HIS A 91 16.62 -16.33 14.06
CA HIS A 91 15.44 -16.69 14.83
C HIS A 91 15.88 -17.18 16.21
N PRO A 92 15.17 -16.82 17.29
CA PRO A 92 15.46 -17.36 18.61
C PRO A 92 15.28 -18.88 18.60
N GLU A 93 16.27 -19.61 19.11
CA GLU A 93 16.11 -21.04 19.38
C GLU A 93 15.07 -21.20 20.48
N VAL A 94 13.95 -21.88 20.16
CA VAL A 94 12.96 -22.26 21.17
C VAL A 94 13.54 -23.44 21.95
N TYR A 95 14.22 -23.14 23.06
CA TYR A 95 14.59 -24.14 24.04
C TYR A 95 13.32 -24.61 24.76
N GLY A 96 12.81 -25.77 24.32
CA GLY A 96 11.68 -26.42 24.97
C GLY A 96 12.04 -26.87 26.38
N HIS A 97 11.77 -26.04 27.39
CA HIS A 97 11.78 -26.48 28.78
C HIS A 97 10.45 -27.18 29.09
N GLN A 98 10.50 -28.50 29.21
CA GLN A 98 9.50 -29.25 29.95
C GLN A 98 9.62 -28.91 31.44
N GLY A 99 8.56 -28.34 32.04
CA GLY A 99 8.32 -28.45 33.48
C GLY A 99 7.96 -27.16 34.23
N GLY A 100 6.76 -27.15 34.84
CA GLY A 100 6.58 -26.72 36.24
C GLY A 100 6.18 -25.26 36.55
N TYR A 101 4.90 -25.09 36.92
CA TYR A 101 4.27 -24.15 37.87
C TYR A 101 4.43 -22.60 37.79
N GLU A 102 3.25 -21.96 37.67
CA GLU A 102 2.71 -20.78 38.38
C GLU A 102 3.46 -19.43 38.39
N GLY A 103 2.84 -18.38 37.80
CA GLY A 103 3.17 -16.98 38.12
C GLY A 103 2.82 -15.94 37.06
N SER A 104 1.61 -15.37 37.17
CA SER A 104 1.17 -13.97 36.91
C SER A 104 1.89 -13.04 35.90
N TYR A 105 1.04 -12.25 35.21
CA TYR A 105 1.23 -10.93 34.56
C TYR A 105 1.22 -10.88 33.01
N GLY A 106 0.15 -10.27 32.47
CA GLY A 106 0.21 -9.36 31.32
C GLY A 106 0.10 -9.97 29.93
N HIS A 107 -1.11 -10.39 29.51
CA HIS A 107 -1.38 -10.73 28.11
C HIS A 107 -1.48 -9.47 27.23
N GLY A 108 -0.35 -9.03 26.69
CA GLY A 108 -0.29 -8.12 25.54
C GLY A 108 -0.43 -8.93 24.24
N TYR A 109 -1.60 -8.91 23.62
CA TYR A 109 -1.86 -9.58 22.35
C TYR A 109 -1.21 -8.78 21.20
N GLY A 110 0.04 -9.09 20.89
CA GLY A 110 0.64 -8.72 19.60
C GLY A 110 0.14 -9.67 18.51
N HIS A 111 -0.88 -9.26 17.76
CA HIS A 111 -1.35 -10.02 16.60
C HIS A 111 -0.34 -9.88 15.45
N SER A 112 0.42 -10.96 15.21
CA SER A 112 1.24 -11.13 14.01
C SER A 112 0.37 -11.54 12.83
N TYR A 113 0.37 -10.73 11.76
CA TYR A 113 -0.30 -11.05 10.49
C TYR A 113 0.66 -11.81 9.57
N SER A 114 0.99 -13.05 9.91
CA SER A 114 1.50 -14.03 8.92
C SER A 114 1.47 -15.44 9.49
N LYS A 115 0.27 -16.01 9.60
CA LYS A 115 0.13 -17.47 9.63
C LYS A 115 -0.31 -17.93 8.25
N LEU A 116 0.63 -17.98 7.30
CA LEU A 116 0.49 -18.85 6.14
C LEU A 116 1.50 -20.00 6.28
N SER A 117 1.08 -21.02 7.00
CA SER A 117 1.62 -22.36 6.92
C SER A 117 0.47 -23.23 6.44
N LYS A 118 0.50 -23.66 5.17
CA LYS A 118 0.95 -25.02 4.80
C LYS A 118 0.82 -25.24 3.30
N TYR A 119 1.83 -25.92 2.78
CA TYR A 119 1.92 -26.63 1.51
C TYR A 119 0.62 -27.36 1.11
N ASN A 120 0.33 -27.35 -0.19
CA ASN A 120 0.49 -28.51 -1.07
C ASN A 120 1.01 -28.03 -2.42
#